data_AF-A0A3C0M9C7-F1
#
_entry.id   AF-A0A3C0M9C7-F1
#
_cell.length_a   1.000
_cell.length_b   1.000
_cell.length_c   1.000
_cell.angle_alpha   90.00
_cell.angle_beta   90.00
_cell.angle_gamma   90.00
#
_symmetry.space_group_name_H-M   'P 1'
#
loop_
_entity.id
_entity.type
_entity.pdbx_description
1 polymer ?
#
loop_
_entity_poly.entity_id
_entity_poly.type
_entity_poly.pdbx_seq_one_letter_code
_entity_poly.pdbx_strand_id
1 'polypeptide(L)' 'VSRWTGVPVDKMLAGEKEKLLGMEKSIGRRVVGQEEAVHAVSAAVRRARAGLQDPNRPIGSFMFLGPTGVGKT' A
#
# COMPACT_ATOMS: atom_id res chain seq x y z
N VAL A 1 15.43 0.02 -15.38
CA VAL A 1 15.64 0.83 -14.15
C VAL A 1 16.50 0.11 -13.10
N SER A 2 16.39 -1.21 -12.89
CA SER A 2 17.27 -1.96 -11.95
C SER A 2 18.76 -1.95 -12.30
N ARG A 3 19.12 -1.74 -13.57
CA ARG A 3 20.52 -1.76 -14.04
C ARG A 3 21.36 -0.55 -13.60
N TRP A 4 20.75 0.52 -13.08
CA TRP A 4 21.47 1.74 -12.67
C TRP A 4 21.84 1.73 -11.18
N THR A 5 20.98 1.21 -10.30
CA THR A 5 21.16 1.38 -8.84
C THR A 5 22.16 0.40 -8.21
N GLY A 6 22.62 -0.62 -8.96
CA GLY A 6 23.56 -1.63 -8.45
C GLY A 6 23.00 -2.56 -7.36
N VAL A 7 21.72 -2.41 -7.01
CA VAL A 7 21.05 -3.27 -6.02
C VAL A 7 20.48 -4.50 -6.74
N PRO A 8 20.84 -5.73 -6.31
CA PRO A 8 20.27 -6.95 -6.89
C PRO A 8 18.75 -6.91 -6.87
N VAL A 9 18.12 -7.27 -7.99
CA VAL A 9 16.65 -7.26 -8.15
C VAL A 9 15.98 -8.08 -7.05
N ASP A 10 16.55 -9.21 -6.67
CA ASP A 10 16.06 -10.05 -5.56
C ASP A 10 16.10 -9.35 -4.20
N LYS A 11 17.13 -8.53 -3.94
CA LYS A 11 17.21 -7.71 -2.72
C LYS A 11 16.20 -6.57 -2.73
N MET A 12 15.91 -5.98 -3.91
CA MET A 12 14.86 -4.97 -4.04
C MET A 12 13.47 -5.58 -3.78
N LEU A 13 13.20 -6.76 -4.33
CA LEU A 13 11.95 -7.50 -4.13
C LEU A 13 11.75 -7.96 -2.68
N ALA A 14 12.82 -8.40 -2.01
CA ALA A 14 12.78 -8.76 -0.59
C ALA A 14 12.41 -7.55 0.29
N GLY A 15 13.06 -6.40 0.07
CA GLY A 15 12.75 -5.16 0.81
C GLY A 15 11.35 -4.61 0.49
N GLU A 16 10.87 -4.78 -0.75
CA GLU A 16 9.51 -4.43 -1.12
C GLU A 16 8.48 -5.30 -0.39
N LYS A 17 8.71 -6.61 -0.30
CA LYS A 17 7.85 -7.53 0.47
C LYS A 17 7.75 -7.13 1.94
N GLU A 18 8.87 -6.81 2.58
CA GLU A 18 8.89 -6.38 3.99
C GLU A 18 8.12 -5.07 4.20
N LYS A 19 8.26 -4.11 3.29
CA LYS A 19 7.48 -2.86 3.30
C LYS A 19 5.98 -3.12 3.17
N LEU A 20 5.56 -4.08 2.35
CA LEU A 20 4.15 -4.44 2.18
C LEU A 20 3.57 -5.11 3.44
N LEU A 21 4.34 -5.96 4.12
CA LEU A 21 3.95 -6.57 5.39
C LEU A 21 3.84 -5.53 6.51
N GLY A 22 4.72 -4.52 6.51
CA GLY A 22 4.72 -3.42 7.48
C GLY A 22 3.78 -2.24 7.14
N MET A 23 3.06 -2.29 6.02
CA MET A 23 2.33 -1.14 5.47
C MET A 23 1.29 -0.57 6.43
N GLU A 24 0.43 -1.42 6.99
CA GLU A 24 -0.63 -0.99 7.92
C GLU A 24 -0.03 -0.31 9.16
N LYS A 25 1.02 -0.90 9.74
CA LYS A 25 1.75 -0.31 10.86
C LYS A 25 2.37 1.03 10.48
N SER A 26 2.91 1.17 9.26
CA SER A 26 3.51 2.41 8.80
C SER A 26 2.48 3.52 8.61
N ILE A 27 1.30 3.21 8.05
CA ILE A 27 0.21 4.17 7.85
C ILE A 27 -0.42 4.53 9.21
N GLY A 28 -0.66 3.53 10.06
CA GLY A 28 -1.24 3.69 11.40
C GLY A 28 -0.41 4.53 12.36
N ARG A 29 0.89 4.76 12.08
CA ARG A 29 1.70 5.74 12.83
C ARG A 29 1.24 7.18 12.64
N ARG A 30 0.57 7.49 11.52
CA ARG A 30 0.11 8.84 11.17
C ARG A 30 -1.40 8.96 11.15
N VAL A 31 -2.11 7.88 10.85
CA VAL A 31 -3.58 7.82 10.79
C VAL A 31 -4.08 7.00 11.97
N VAL A 32 -4.69 7.66 12.94
CA VAL A 32 -5.14 7.05 14.20
C VAL A 32 -6.66 6.83 14.17
N GLY A 33 -7.14 5.67 14.61
CA GLY A 33 -8.57 5.35 14.74
C GLY A 33 -9.30 5.14 13.40
N GLN A 34 -8.57 4.74 12.35
CA GLN A 34 -9.12 4.45 11.01
C GLN A 34 -8.64 3.07 10.51
N GLU A 35 -8.60 2.06 11.38
CA GLU A 35 -8.04 0.74 11.10
C GLU A 35 -8.63 0.09 9.85
N GLU A 36 -9.95 0.22 9.65
CA GLU A 36 -10.66 -0.33 8.49
C GLU A 36 -10.17 0.30 7.18
N ALA A 37 -10.08 1.64 7.12
CA ALA A 37 -9.60 2.35 5.95
C ALA A 37 -8.14 1.99 5.63
N VAL A 38 -7.29 1.94 6.66
CA VAL A 38 -5.88 1.56 6.54
C VAL A 38 -5.74 0.12 6.02
N HIS A 39 -6.54 -0.82 6.54
CA HIS A 39 -6.56 -2.20 6.09
C HIS A 39 -7.04 -2.31 4.63
N ALA A 40 -8.11 -1.61 4.25
CA ALA A 40 -8.67 -1.64 2.90
C ALA A 40 -7.66 -1.15 1.84
N VAL A 41 -6.97 -0.03 2.12
CA VAL A 41 -5.93 0.49 1.22
C VAL A 41 -4.75 -0.48 1.15
N SER A 42 -4.28 -0.99 2.29
CA SER A 42 -3.14 -1.91 2.34
C SER A 42 -3.43 -3.22 1.58
N ALA A 43 -4.64 -3.76 1.70
CA ALA A 43 -5.08 -4.95 0.99
C ALA A 43 -5.10 -4.73 -0.54
N ALA A 44 -5.59 -3.59 -1.03
CA ALA A 44 -5.57 -3.28 -2.45
C ALA A 44 -4.15 -3.21 -3.01
N VAL A 45 -3.23 -2.55 -2.31
CA VAL A 45 -1.83 -2.46 -2.73
C VAL A 45 -1.15 -3.83 -2.72
N ARG A 46 -1.41 -4.67 -1.70
CA ARG A 46 -0.88 -6.05 -1.66
C ARG A 46 -1.37 -6.88 -2.84
N ARG A 47 -2.66 -6.79 -3.21
CA ARG A 47 -3.21 -7.50 -4.37
C ARG A 47 -2.57 -7.06 -5.69
N ALA A 48 -2.41 -5.75 -5.89
CA ALA A 48 -1.72 -5.21 -7.07
C ALA A 48 -0.30 -5.76 -7.20
N ARG A 49 0.45 -5.75 -6.10
CA ARG A 49 1.85 -6.22 -6.07
C ARG A 49 1.99 -7.72 -6.23
N ALA A 50 0.97 -8.49 -5.81
CA ALA A 50 0.91 -9.93 -6.04
C ALA A 50 0.42 -10.31 -7.45
N GLY A 51 0.08 -9.34 -8.30
CA GLY A 51 -0.46 -9.60 -9.65
C GLY A 51 -1.87 -10.21 -9.62
N LEU A 52 -2.60 -10.05 -8.52
CA LEU A 52 -3.95 -10.62 -8.32
C LEU A 52 -5.07 -9.66 -8.78
N GLN A 53 -4.75 -8.62 -9.55
CA GLN A 53 -5.70 -7.63 -10.05
C GLN A 53 -5.72 -7.62 -11.57
N ASP A 54 -6.87 -7.26 -12.12
CA ASP A 54 -7.04 -7.03 -13.56
C ASP A 54 -6.12 -5.88 -14.02
N PRO A 55 -5.22 -6.12 -14.98
CA PRO A 55 -4.29 -5.10 -15.47
C PRO A 55 -4.98 -3.90 -16.13
N ASN A 56 -6.25 -4.02 -16.52
CA ASN A 56 -7.02 -2.95 -17.13
C ASN A 56 -7.80 -2.10 -16.10
N ARG A 57 -7.63 -2.34 -14.79
CA ARG A 57 -8.32 -1.60 -13.73
C ARG A 57 -7.33 -0.89 -12.80
N PRO A 58 -7.76 0.21 -12.14
CA PRO A 58 -6.95 0.84 -11.11
C PRO A 58 -6.61 -0.11 -9.96
N ILE A 59 -5.48 0.13 -9.30
CA ILE A 59 -5.03 -0.63 -8.10
C ILE A 59 -6.12 -0.66 -7.01
N GLY A 60 -6.82 0.45 -6.83
CA GLY A 60 -7.94 0.55 -5.92
C GLY A 60 -8.75 1.80 -6.24
N SER A 61 -10.05 1.73 -5.95
CA SER A 61 -10.95 2.87 -5.97
C SER A 61 -11.61 2.95 -4.61
N PHE A 62 -11.49 4.08 -3.94
CA PHE A 62 -11.95 4.29 -2.58
C PHE A 62 -12.81 5.54 -2.52
N MET A 63 -13.86 5.49 -1.72
CA MET A 63 -14.70 6.65 -1.40
C MET A 63 -14.69 6.84 0.11
N PHE A 64 -14.03 7.89 0.57
CA PHE A 64 -13.95 8.22 1.99
C PHE A 64 -15.06 9.21 2.36
N LEU A 65 -15.99 8.78 3.22
CA LEU A 65 -17.10 9.59 3.71
C LEU A 65 -16.91 9.90 5.21
N GLY A 66 -17.30 11.09 5.64
CA GLY A 66 -17.24 11.50 7.05
C GLY A 66 -16.89 12.98 7.24
N PRO A 67 -16.92 13.49 8.49
CA PRO A 67 -16.68 14.90 8.79
C PRO A 67 -15.23 15.33 8.48
N THR A 68 -14.99 16.62 8.23
CA THR A 68 -13.64 17.14 7.97
C THR A 68 -12.70 16.95 9.18
N GLY A 69 -11.40 16.93 8.94
CA GLY A 69 -10.39 16.83 10.02
C GLY A 69 -10.11 15.41 10.58
N VAL A 70 -10.76 14.36 10.05
CA VAL A 70 -10.60 12.97 10.54
C VAL A 70 -9.51 12.15 9.81
N GLY A 71 -8.65 12.79 9.01
CA GLY A 71 -7.55 12.12 8.31
C GLY A 71 -7.93 11.38 7.01
N LYS A 72 -8.89 11.92 6.25
CA LYS A 72 -9.23 11.41 4.89
C LYS A 72 -8.20 11.80 3.82
N THR A 73 -7.45 12.86 4.05
CA THR A 73 -6.40 13.41 3.17
C THR A 73 -5.07 13.26 3.88
#